data_AF-A0A8J6L2T1-F1
#
_entry.id   AF-A0A8J6L2T1-F1
#
_cell.length_a   1.000
_cell.length_b   1.000
_cell.length_c   1.000
_cell.angle_alpha   90.00
_cell.angle_beta   90.00
_cell.angle_gamma   90.00
#
_symmetry.space_group_name_H-M   'P 1'
#
loop_
_entity.id
_entity.type
_entity.pdbx_description
1 polymer ?
#
loop_
_entity_poly.entity_id
_entity_poly.type
_entity_poly.pdbx_seq_one_letter_code
_entity_poly.pdbx_strand_id
1 'polypeptide(L)'
;MKYIEKAAEHINKTTALALVIEIFNVVQQKINKLIIGMDGSENKSKFDTNVILVVSLVICKTSDFGKGMSQYCHITDLADKSKVILPVLVFNIINKGSHAGSKLSKQEVMILLVDASSI
;
A
#
# COMPACT_ATOMS: atom_id res chain seq x y z
N MET A 1 -7.44 13.96 -12.53
CA MET A 1 -7.43 13.16 -13.77
C MET A 1 -6.06 13.15 -14.47
N LYS A 2 -5.45 14.31 -14.80
CA LYS A 2 -4.13 14.39 -15.48
C LYS A 2 -2.96 13.62 -14.85
N TYR A 3 -2.96 13.38 -13.54
CA TYR A 3 -1.87 12.65 -12.84
C TYR A 3 -1.97 11.13 -13.01
N ILE A 4 -3.19 10.59 -13.11
CA ILE A 4 -3.41 9.13 -13.17
C ILE A 4 -3.06 8.58 -14.56
N GLU A 5 -3.36 9.34 -15.62
CA GLU A 5 -3.02 8.96 -17.00
C GLU A 5 -1.51 8.90 -17.23
N LYS A 6 -0.76 9.88 -16.70
CA LYS A 6 0.71 9.87 -16.72
C LYS A 6 1.30 8.70 -15.95
N ALA A 7 0.75 8.36 -14.78
CA ALA A 7 1.20 7.22 -14.00
C ALA A 7 0.93 5.89 -14.74
N ALA A 8 -0.23 5.74 -15.37
CA ALA A 8 -0.59 4.57 -16.16
C ALA A 8 0.33 4.39 -17.39
N GLU A 9 0.66 5.49 -18.07
CA GLU A 9 1.58 5.45 -19.22
C GLU A 9 3.01 5.07 -18.79
N HIS A 10 3.48 5.56 -17.64
CA HIS A 10 4.77 5.16 -17.06
C HIS A 10 4.81 3.68 -16.64
N ILE A 11 3.73 3.14 -16.07
CA ILE A 11 3.64 1.71 -15.72
C ILE A 11 3.82 0.85 -16.98
N ASN A 12 3.09 1.20 -18.05
CA ASN A 12 3.08 0.44 -19.29
C ASN A 12 4.39 0.55 -20.07
N LYS A 13 5.06 1.72 -20.05
CA LYS A 13 6.31 1.94 -20.80
C LYS A 13 7.57 1.53 -20.05
N THR A 14 7.62 1.67 -18.72
CA THR A 14 8.88 1.55 -17.95
C THR A 14 8.93 0.30 -17.07
N THR A 15 7.77 -0.21 -16.63
CA THR A 15 7.71 -1.19 -15.53
C THR A 15 7.27 -2.58 -16.01
N ALA A 16 6.49 -2.64 -17.10
CA ALA A 16 5.93 -3.89 -17.62
C ALA A 16 6.94 -4.90 -18.17
N LEU A 17 8.04 -4.48 -18.81
CA LEU A 17 8.95 -5.43 -19.47
C LEU A 17 9.98 -6.06 -18.53
N ALA A 18 10.40 -5.35 -17.48
CA ALA A 18 11.42 -5.83 -16.54
C ALA A 18 10.87 -6.80 -15.48
N LEU A 19 9.60 -6.64 -15.08
CA LEU A 19 8.95 -7.49 -14.08
C LEU A 19 8.44 -8.83 -14.66
N VAL A 20 8.18 -8.89 -15.96
CA VAL A 20 7.57 -10.08 -16.62
C VAL A 20 8.57 -11.23 -16.81
N ILE A 21 9.88 -10.98 -16.81
CA ILE A 21 10.87 -11.99 -17.24
C ILE A 21 11.59 -12.71 -16.08
N GLU A 22 11.63 -12.16 -14.85
CA GLU A 22 12.45 -12.75 -13.76
C GLU A 22 11.69 -13.21 -12.50
N ILE A 23 10.36 -12.98 -12.40
CA ILE A 23 9.60 -13.26 -11.16
C ILE A 23 8.88 -14.61 -11.22
N PHE A 24 9.63 -15.68 -11.44
CA PHE A 24 9.13 -17.04 -11.18
C PHE A 24 9.39 -17.51 -9.73
N ASN A 25 9.97 -16.65 -8.88
CA ASN A 25 10.13 -16.91 -7.45
C ASN A 25 9.73 -15.67 -6.62
N VAL A 26 8.45 -15.62 -6.27
CA VAL A 26 7.75 -14.49 -5.65
C VAL A 26 8.29 -14.20 -4.24
N VAL A 27 9.26 -13.29 -4.14
CA VAL A 27 9.71 -12.72 -2.87
C VAL A 27 9.47 -11.22 -2.90
N GLN A 28 8.38 -10.76 -2.28
CA GLN A 28 7.96 -9.35 -2.16
C GLN A 28 9.14 -8.42 -1.84
N GLN A 29 9.97 -8.79 -0.87
CA GLN A 29 11.13 -8.00 -0.44
C GLN A 29 12.18 -7.83 -1.54
N LYS A 30 12.44 -8.85 -2.36
CA LYS A 30 13.43 -8.78 -3.45
C LYS A 30 12.95 -7.83 -4.54
N ILE A 31 11.69 -7.94 -4.94
CA ILE A 31 11.12 -7.11 -6.00
C ILE A 31 11.04 -5.65 -5.55
N ASN A 32 10.61 -5.39 -4.32
CA ASN A 32 10.59 -4.04 -3.78
C ASN A 32 11.99 -3.40 -3.74
N LYS A 33 13.02 -4.16 -3.32
CA LYS A 33 14.42 -3.71 -3.36
C LYS A 33 14.88 -3.43 -4.79
N LEU A 34 14.53 -4.28 -5.74
CA LEU A 34 14.88 -4.11 -7.15
C LEU A 34 14.23 -2.85 -7.74
N ILE A 35 12.93 -2.64 -7.52
CA ILE A 35 12.22 -1.43 -8.01
C ILE A 35 12.79 -0.16 -7.38
N ILE A 36 13.05 -0.16 -6.07
CA ILE A 36 13.66 0.99 -5.37
C ILE A 36 15.09 1.23 -5.88
N GLY A 37 15.86 0.18 -6.14
CA GLY A 37 17.22 0.29 -6.70
C GLY A 37 17.22 0.81 -8.14
N MET A 38 16.24 0.40 -8.96
CA MET A 38 16.05 0.90 -10.32
C MET A 38 15.64 2.38 -10.36
N ASP A 39 14.83 2.82 -9.39
CA ASP A 39 14.54 4.24 -9.19
C ASP A 39 15.85 4.98 -8.87
N GLY A 40 16.59 4.52 -7.86
CA GLY A 40 17.90 5.06 -7.50
C GLY A 40 17.89 6.48 -6.94
N SER A 41 16.72 7.12 -6.79
CA SER A 41 16.60 8.39 -6.07
C SER A 41 16.35 8.18 -4.58
N GLU A 42 16.82 9.12 -3.76
CA GLU A 42 16.66 9.07 -2.29
C GLU A 42 15.19 9.06 -1.87
N ASN A 43 14.34 9.81 -2.58
CA ASN A 43 12.93 10.00 -2.27
C ASN A 43 11.98 9.21 -3.17
N LYS A 44 12.49 8.26 -3.96
CA LYS A 44 11.66 7.48 -4.91
C LYS A 44 10.87 8.38 -5.87
N SER A 45 11.55 9.39 -6.40
CA SER A 45 11.02 10.46 -7.25
C SER A 45 11.35 10.28 -8.73
N LYS A 46 12.32 9.42 -9.09
CA LYS A 46 12.62 9.13 -10.50
C LYS A 46 11.52 8.28 -11.11
N PHE A 47 11.01 7.31 -10.36
CA PHE A 47 9.70 6.73 -10.63
C PHE A 47 8.64 7.49 -9.85
N ASP A 48 7.42 7.54 -10.36
CA ASP A 48 6.29 8.04 -9.58
C ASP A 48 6.10 7.10 -8.37
N THR A 49 6.16 7.64 -7.15
CA THR A 49 6.04 6.82 -5.93
C THR A 49 4.71 6.06 -5.88
N ASN A 50 3.66 6.59 -6.50
CA ASN A 50 2.37 5.89 -6.63
C ASN A 50 2.49 4.65 -7.52
N VAL A 51 3.33 4.70 -8.55
CA VAL A 51 3.61 3.55 -9.42
C VAL A 51 4.35 2.47 -8.66
N ILE A 52 5.39 2.83 -7.90
CA ILE A 52 6.13 1.88 -7.05
C ILE A 52 5.17 1.21 -6.05
N LEU A 53 4.28 1.99 -5.43
CA LEU A 53 3.29 1.49 -4.49
C LEU A 53 2.30 0.51 -5.17
N VAL A 54 1.74 0.89 -6.32
CA VAL A 54 0.79 0.04 -7.06
C VAL A 54 1.43 -1.29 -7.44
N VAL A 55 2.66 -1.28 -7.95
CA VAL A 55 3.37 -2.52 -8.32
C VAL A 55 3.59 -3.41 -7.11
N SER A 56 4.05 -2.85 -5.98
CA SER A 56 4.23 -3.57 -4.72
C SER A 56 2.92 -4.20 -4.21
N LEU A 57 1.80 -3.49 -4.33
CA LEU A 57 0.48 -4.01 -3.94
C LEU A 57 -0.02 -5.12 -4.87
N VAL A 58 0.22 -4.99 -6.19
CA VAL A 58 -0.17 -6.03 -7.16
C VAL A 58 0.60 -7.31 -6.89
N ILE A 59 1.91 -7.24 -6.66
CA ILE A 59 2.74 -8.41 -6.33
C ILE A 59 2.27 -9.06 -5.02
N CYS A 60 2.00 -8.26 -3.99
CA CYS A 60 1.49 -8.74 -2.70
C CYS A 60 0.11 -9.40 -2.83
N LYS A 61 -0.70 -8.97 -3.81
CA LYS A 61 -2.02 -9.57 -4.04
C LYS A 61 -1.94 -10.83 -4.90
N THR A 62 -0.97 -10.93 -5.82
CA THR A 62 -0.81 -12.09 -6.70
C THR A 62 -0.02 -13.23 -6.07
N SER A 63 0.84 -12.94 -5.08
CA SER A 63 1.61 -13.93 -4.32
C SER A 63 0.74 -14.97 -3.57
N ASP A 64 -0.49 -14.61 -3.25
CA ASP A 64 -1.44 -15.45 -2.49
C ASP A 64 -2.19 -16.45 -3.35
N PHE A 65 -2.38 -16.15 -4.64
CA PHE A 65 -3.14 -16.99 -5.56
C PHE A 65 -2.56 -18.41 -5.69
N GLY A 66 -1.23 -18.57 -5.50
CA GLY A 66 -0.58 -19.88 -5.53
C GLY A 66 -0.60 -20.65 -4.20
N LYS A 67 -0.92 -19.99 -3.08
CA LYS A 67 -0.75 -20.56 -1.73
C LYS A 67 -2.07 -20.89 -1.03
N GLY A 68 -3.22 -20.47 -1.58
CA GLY A 68 -4.53 -20.69 -0.94
C GLY A 68 -4.70 -19.97 0.40
N MET A 69 -3.84 -18.99 0.67
CA MET A 69 -3.83 -18.24 1.92
C MET A 69 -4.61 -16.93 1.79
N SER A 70 -5.23 -16.48 2.87
CA SER A 70 -5.87 -15.16 2.92
C SER A 70 -4.82 -14.04 2.93
N GLN A 71 -5.17 -12.90 2.33
CA GLN A 71 -4.24 -11.80 2.15
C GLN A 71 -3.71 -11.20 3.46
N TYR A 72 -4.54 -11.16 4.50
CA TYR A 72 -4.10 -10.67 5.82
C TYR A 72 -3.10 -11.63 6.48
N CYS A 73 -3.20 -12.94 6.24
CA CYS A 73 -2.19 -13.90 6.70
C CYS A 73 -0.88 -13.67 5.95
N HIS A 74 -0.93 -13.40 4.64
CA HIS A 74 0.29 -13.12 3.87
C HIS A 74 1.01 -11.88 4.33
N ILE A 75 0.27 -10.81 4.60
CA ILE A 75 0.83 -9.59 5.18
C ILE A 75 1.42 -9.86 6.57
N THR A 76 0.78 -10.72 7.36
CA THR A 76 1.27 -11.13 8.70
C THR A 76 2.60 -11.88 8.59
N ASP A 77 2.70 -12.82 7.66
CA ASP A 77 3.94 -13.56 7.36
C ASP A 77 5.06 -12.62 6.85
N LEU A 78 4.72 -11.71 5.93
CA LEU A 78 5.68 -10.73 5.39
C LEU A 78 6.20 -9.76 6.47
N ALA A 79 5.42 -9.52 7.52
CA ALA A 79 5.76 -8.66 8.65
C ALA A 79 6.48 -9.41 9.78
N ASP A 80 6.84 -10.68 9.56
CA ASP A 80 7.47 -11.56 10.55
C ASP A 80 6.66 -11.63 11.86
N LYS A 81 5.32 -11.64 11.74
CA LYS A 81 4.40 -11.78 12.87
C LYS A 81 3.80 -13.18 12.88
N SER A 82 3.58 -13.73 14.07
CA SER A 82 3.03 -15.07 14.24
C SER A 82 1.51 -15.10 14.44
N LYS A 83 0.88 -13.94 14.61
CA LYS A 83 -0.55 -13.81 14.92
C LYS A 83 -1.16 -12.61 14.22
N VAL A 84 -2.35 -12.82 13.68
CA VAL A 84 -3.21 -11.75 13.19
C VAL A 84 -3.85 -11.06 14.40
N ILE A 85 -3.83 -9.73 14.41
CA ILE A 85 -4.44 -8.91 15.47
C ILE A 85 -5.48 -8.03 14.81
N LEU A 86 -6.72 -8.06 15.33
CA LEU A 86 -7.75 -7.11 14.92
C LEU A 86 -7.49 -5.76 15.58
N PRO A 87 -7.42 -4.65 14.83
CA PRO A 87 -7.21 -3.32 15.39
C PRO A 87 -8.48 -2.79 16.04
N VAL A 88 -8.33 -1.87 17.00
CA VAL A 88 -9.45 -1.08 17.53
C VAL A 88 -10.05 -0.24 16.40
N LEU A 89 -11.38 -0.28 16.27
CA LEU A 89 -12.09 0.55 15.30
C LEU A 89 -12.08 2.02 15.73
N VAL A 90 -11.59 2.88 14.84
CA VAL A 90 -11.53 4.33 15.02
C VAL A 90 -12.43 4.97 13.97
N PHE A 91 -13.55 5.53 14.39
CA PHE A 91 -14.51 6.18 13.48
C PHE A 91 -14.28 7.68 13.48
N ASN A 92 -14.06 8.26 12.30
CA ASN A 92 -14.05 9.70 12.12
C ASN A 92 -15.50 10.22 12.06
N ILE A 93 -15.89 11.06 13.01
CA ILE A 93 -17.28 11.52 13.15
C ILE A 93 -17.42 13.00 12.78
N ILE A 94 -16.34 13.78 12.88
CA ILE A 94 -16.37 15.20 12.55
C ILE A 94 -15.09 15.60 11.82
N ASN A 95 -15.24 16.07 10.60
CA ASN A 95 -14.18 16.70 9.80
C ASN A 95 -14.22 18.23 9.94
N LYS A 96 -13.07 18.85 10.12
CA LYS A 96 -12.90 20.30 10.33
C LYS A 96 -11.63 20.83 9.63
N GLY A 97 -11.33 22.12 9.78
CA GLY A 97 -10.14 22.74 9.18
C GLY A 97 -10.20 22.81 7.65
N SER A 98 -9.12 22.38 6.97
CA SER A 98 -9.00 22.36 5.50
C SER A 98 -10.10 21.58 4.78
N HIS A 99 -10.83 20.74 5.51
CA HIS A 99 -11.94 19.94 4.99
C HIS A 99 -13.32 20.57 5.23
N ALA A 100 -13.46 21.64 6.04
CA ALA A 100 -14.79 22.18 6.39
C ALA A 100 -14.88 23.72 6.65
N GLY A 101 -13.83 24.51 6.39
CA GLY A 101 -13.93 25.98 6.36
C GLY A 101 -14.27 26.68 7.69
N SER A 102 -14.21 26.00 8.83
CA SER A 102 -14.57 26.53 10.15
C SER A 102 -13.36 26.97 10.99
N LYS A 103 -13.56 27.93 11.93
CA LYS A 103 -12.52 28.50 12.82
C LYS A 103 -12.03 27.58 13.96
N LEU A 104 -12.47 26.33 14.01
CA LEU A 104 -12.05 25.37 15.03
C LEU A 104 -10.73 24.68 14.60
N SER A 105 -9.76 24.61 15.51
CA SER A 105 -8.36 24.22 15.20
C SER A 105 -8.11 22.71 15.08
N LYS A 106 -9.01 21.85 15.57
CA LYS A 106 -8.85 20.39 15.51
C LYS A 106 -9.43 19.86 14.19
N GLN A 107 -8.60 19.19 13.39
CA GLN A 107 -8.91 18.75 12.02
C GLN A 107 -9.90 17.57 11.97
N GLU A 108 -9.81 16.63 12.91
CA GLU A 108 -10.68 15.45 12.99
C GLU A 108 -11.10 15.23 14.44
N VAL A 109 -12.31 14.71 14.65
CA VAL A 109 -12.79 14.19 15.94
C VAL A 109 -13.23 12.76 15.72
N MET A 110 -12.61 11.85 16.45
CA MET A 110 -12.80 10.41 16.28
C MET A 110 -13.36 9.76 17.56
N ILE A 111 -14.12 8.68 17.40
CA ILE A 111 -14.54 7.78 18.49
C ILE A 111 -13.84 6.44 18.32
N LEU A 112 -13.34 5.88 19.43
CA LEU A 112 -12.65 4.59 19.48
C LEU A 112 -13.52 3.59 20.24
N LEU A 113 -13.72 2.40 19.66
CA LEU A 113 -14.45 1.30 20.31
C LEU A 113 -13.49 0.37 21.06
N VAL A 114 -12.93 0.84 22.18
CA VAL A 114 -11.87 0.11 22.91
C VAL A 114 -12.33 -1.18 23.58
N ASP A 115 -13.60 -1.26 23.99
CA ASP A 115 -14.16 -2.40 24.74
C ASP A 115 -15.02 -3.34 23.86
N ALA A 116 -15.03 -3.14 22.54
CA ALA A 116 -15.77 -4.01 21.64
C ALA A 116 -15.16 -5.43 21.63
N SER A 117 -15.98 -6.45 21.91
CA SER A 117 -15.52 -7.84 21.98
C SER A 117 -15.33 -8.49 20.61
N SER A 118 -15.89 -7.89 19.56
CA SER A 118 -15.74 -8.29 18.16
C SER A 118 -16.02 -7.11 17.23
N ILE A 119 -15.66 -7.28 15.96
CA ILE A 119 -16.08 -6.40 14.85
C ILE A 119 -17.41 -6.90 14.30
#